data_AF-A0A127VCC9-F1
#
_entry.id   AF-A0A127VCC9-F1
#
_cell.length_a   1.000
_cell.length_b   1.000
_cell.length_c   1.000
_cell.angle_alpha   90.00
_cell.angle_beta   90.00
_cell.angle_gamma   90.00
#
_symmetry.space_group_name_H-M   'P 1'
#
loop_
_entity.id
_entity.type
_entity.pdbx_description
1 polymer ?
#
loop_
_entity_poly.entity_id
_entity_poly.type
_entity_poly.pdbx_seq_one_letter_code
_entity_poly.pdbx_strand_id
1 'polypeptide(L)'
;MKINWFTGIKLLLALFISLGLGLTIFMIFQDVKIIGAYIVSVLFFLVPGMILYGLTFGFKVSEQSIKKQVERQESVTFDNNGISYKLPLFDTIQFIGWRTIETIIYTDYDSDDNSQFIFYLTEPPGQSIQENPWFLNRLFPFGFRNRREITIKDDCKNFHEIPGMLNKYLVKTNPIDLTEDYKRGTLLSSETKIKGDRIKTEELWKPNHTYEREKVVYDSYNRSFQQIKQARNTG
;
A
#
# COMPACT_ATOMS: atom_id res chain seq x y z
N MET A 1 -41.18 -16.00 17.34
CA MET A 1 -39.71 -16.07 17.18
C MET A 1 -39.29 -15.11 16.08
N LYS A 2 -38.40 -14.14 16.36
CA LYS A 2 -37.83 -13.28 15.31
C LYS A 2 -36.78 -14.11 14.56
N ILE A 3 -37.08 -14.54 13.34
CA ILE A 3 -36.11 -15.23 12.49
C ILE A 3 -34.97 -14.25 12.22
N ASN A 4 -33.76 -14.65 12.60
CA ASN A 4 -32.56 -13.89 12.30
C ASN A 4 -32.37 -13.89 10.77
N TRP A 5 -32.36 -12.70 10.17
CA TRP A 5 -32.18 -12.50 8.73
C TRP A 5 -30.97 -13.26 8.17
N PHE A 6 -29.87 -13.34 8.94
CA PHE A 6 -28.68 -14.11 8.56
C PHE A 6 -28.92 -15.62 8.48
N THR A 7 -29.78 -16.16 9.33
CA THR A 7 -30.17 -17.58 9.27
C THR A 7 -31.04 -17.84 8.03
N GLY A 8 -31.90 -16.88 7.66
CA GLY A 8 -32.69 -16.93 6.42
C GLY A 8 -31.82 -17.00 5.16
N ILE A 9 -30.78 -16.15 5.06
CA ILE A 9 -29.84 -16.16 3.93
C ILE A 9 -29.10 -17.49 3.81
N LYS A 10 -28.63 -18.06 4.94
CA LYS A 10 -27.92 -19.35 4.95
C LYS A 10 -28.81 -20.49 4.46
N LEU A 11 -30.07 -20.52 4.90
CA LEU A 11 -31.05 -21.52 4.45
C LEU A 11 -31.37 -21.38 2.95
N LEU A 12 -31.49 -20.15 2.45
CA LEU A 12 -31.69 -19.88 1.03
C LEU A 12 -30.51 -20.39 0.20
N LEU A 13 -29.27 -20.08 0.60
CA LEU A 13 -28.06 -20.55 -0.10
C LEU A 13 -27.95 -22.08 -0.08
N ALA A 14 -28.27 -22.73 1.04
CA ALA A 14 -28.30 -24.19 1.13
C ALA A 14 -29.34 -24.79 0.17
N LEU A 15 -30.51 -24.17 0.05
CA LEU A 15 -31.55 -24.60 -0.88
C LEU A 15 -31.12 -24.45 -2.35
N PHE A 16 -30.44 -23.35 -2.70
CA PHE A 16 -29.86 -23.17 -4.03
C PHE A 16 -28.83 -24.27 -4.38
N ILE A 17 -28.00 -24.67 -3.41
CA ILE A 17 -27.03 -25.75 -3.58
C ILE A 17 -27.74 -27.10 -3.80
N SER A 18 -28.78 -27.39 -3.02
CA SER A 18 -29.58 -28.61 -3.17
C SER A 18 -30.33 -28.66 -4.51
N LEU A 19 -30.90 -27.54 -4.97
CA LEU A 19 -31.52 -27.44 -6.30
C LEU A 19 -30.49 -27.62 -7.42
N GLY A 20 -29.30 -27.05 -7.27
CA GLY A 20 -28.19 -27.24 -8.20
C GLY A 20 -27.78 -28.70 -8.37
N LEU A 21 -27.70 -29.45 -7.27
CA LEU A 21 -27.45 -30.89 -7.27
C LEU A 21 -28.56 -31.68 -7.98
N GLY A 22 -29.82 -31.33 -7.73
CA GLY A 22 -30.95 -31.97 -8.41
C GLY A 22 -30.93 -31.73 -9.92
N LEU A 23 -30.63 -30.49 -10.34
CA LEU A 23 -30.53 -30.11 -11.75
C LEU A 23 -29.35 -30.78 -12.46
N THR A 24 -28.18 -30.85 -11.83
CA THR A 24 -27.03 -31.55 -12.44
C THR A 24 -27.30 -33.03 -12.63
N ILE A 25 -27.91 -33.71 -11.64
CA ILE A 25 -28.33 -35.11 -11.77
C ILE A 25 -29.35 -35.27 -12.90
N PHE A 26 -30.37 -34.41 -12.96
CA PHE A 26 -31.38 -34.44 -14.02
C PHE A 26 -30.78 -34.24 -15.42
N MET A 27 -29.83 -33.32 -15.57
CA MET A 27 -29.15 -33.06 -16.84
C MET A 27 -28.28 -34.24 -17.30
N ILE A 28 -27.66 -34.96 -16.37
CA ILE A 28 -26.92 -36.20 -16.65
C ILE A 28 -27.89 -37.29 -17.15
N PHE A 29 -29.06 -37.44 -16.54
CA PHE A 29 -30.07 -38.41 -16.99
C PHE A 29 -30.69 -38.10 -18.35
N GLN A 30 -30.67 -36.84 -18.78
CA GLN A 30 -31.30 -36.36 -20.02
C GLN A 30 -30.30 -36.15 -21.17
N ASP A 31 -29.04 -36.61 -21.02
CA ASP A 31 -27.96 -36.43 -22.01
C ASP A 31 -27.80 -34.98 -22.50
N VAL A 32 -28.05 -34.02 -21.62
CA VAL A 32 -27.96 -32.59 -21.97
C VAL A 32 -26.49 -32.22 -22.19
N LYS A 33 -26.22 -31.42 -23.24
CA LYS A 33 -24.86 -30.98 -23.60
C LYS A 33 -24.08 -30.50 -22.38
N ILE A 34 -22.85 -31.00 -22.27
CA ILE A 34 -21.88 -30.80 -21.18
C ILE A 34 -21.76 -29.33 -20.72
N ILE A 35 -21.90 -28.36 -21.64
CA ILE A 35 -21.84 -26.91 -21.35
C ILE A 35 -22.89 -26.47 -20.32
N GLY A 36 -24.11 -27.03 -20.38
CA GLY A 36 -25.17 -26.68 -19.45
C GLY A 36 -24.86 -27.15 -18.01
N ALA A 37 -24.27 -28.33 -17.86
CA ALA A 37 -23.89 -28.87 -16.56
C ALA A 37 -22.79 -28.02 -15.88
N TYR A 38 -21.83 -27.48 -16.65
CA TYR A 38 -20.83 -26.56 -16.12
C TYR A 38 -21.43 -25.24 -15.62
N ILE A 39 -22.34 -24.64 -16.40
CA ILE A 39 -23.00 -23.39 -16.02
C ILE A 39 -23.81 -23.58 -14.74
N VAL A 40 -24.59 -24.66 -14.65
CA VAL A 40 -25.38 -24.98 -13.45
C VAL A 40 -24.47 -25.24 -12.25
N SER A 41 -23.36 -25.97 -12.43
CA SER A 41 -22.42 -26.26 -11.35
C SER A 41 -21.76 -24.99 -10.81
N VAL A 42 -21.35 -24.05 -11.65
CA VAL A 42 -20.76 -22.79 -11.18
C VAL A 42 -21.81 -21.93 -10.47
N LEU A 43 -22.99 -21.78 -11.07
CA LEU A 43 -23.99 -20.82 -10.60
C LEU A 43 -24.76 -21.29 -9.34
N PHE A 44 -24.99 -22.59 -9.22
CA PHE A 44 -25.77 -23.15 -8.10
C PHE A 44 -24.91 -23.83 -7.03
N PHE A 45 -23.68 -24.22 -7.35
CA PHE A 45 -22.81 -24.92 -6.39
C PHE A 45 -21.63 -24.05 -5.96
N LEU A 46 -20.82 -23.58 -6.92
CA LEU A 46 -19.56 -22.89 -6.63
C LEU A 46 -19.81 -21.50 -6.01
N VAL A 47 -20.64 -20.66 -6.65
CA VAL A 47 -20.93 -19.30 -6.17
C VAL A 47 -21.68 -19.32 -4.83
N PRO A 48 -22.80 -20.06 -4.67
CA PRO A 48 -23.51 -20.11 -3.38
C PRO A 48 -22.68 -20.78 -2.29
N GLY A 49 -21.89 -21.80 -2.63
CA GLY A 49 -20.98 -22.46 -1.69
C GLY A 49 -19.87 -21.53 -1.19
N MET A 50 -19.27 -20.74 -2.08
CA MET A 50 -18.25 -19.75 -1.71
C MET A 50 -18.83 -18.65 -0.80
N ILE A 51 -20.04 -18.15 -1.11
CA ILE A 51 -20.73 -17.16 -0.27
C ILE A 51 -21.08 -17.76 1.09
N LEU A 52 -21.62 -18.98 1.12
CA LEU A 52 -21.98 -19.68 2.35
C LEU A 52 -20.74 -19.89 3.23
N TYR A 53 -19.63 -20.34 2.65
CA TYR A 53 -18.34 -20.49 3.34
C TYR A 53 -17.84 -19.16 3.92
N GLY A 54 -17.88 -18.08 3.12
CA GLY A 54 -17.53 -16.73 3.57
C GLY A 54 -18.40 -16.24 4.74
N LEU A 55 -19.71 -16.55 4.73
CA LEU A 55 -20.65 -16.16 5.78
C LEU A 55 -20.59 -17.03 7.05
N THR A 56 -20.09 -18.26 6.96
CA THR A 56 -19.99 -19.17 8.11
C THR A 56 -18.62 -19.12 8.78
N PHE A 57 -17.55 -19.13 7.99
CA PHE A 57 -16.18 -19.23 8.50
C PHE A 57 -15.41 -17.91 8.39
N GLY A 58 -15.87 -16.99 7.54
CA GLY A 58 -15.13 -15.80 7.15
C GLY A 58 -14.00 -16.14 6.17
N PHE A 59 -13.70 -15.25 5.23
CA PHE A 59 -12.46 -15.34 4.47
C PHE A 59 -11.29 -14.92 5.38
N LYS A 60 -10.83 -15.84 6.23
CA LYS A 60 -9.65 -15.61 7.05
C LYS A 60 -8.43 -15.64 6.14
N VAL A 61 -7.79 -14.49 5.94
CA VAL A 61 -6.44 -14.44 5.37
C VAL A 61 -5.54 -15.24 6.31
N SER A 62 -4.87 -16.26 5.78
CA SER A 62 -4.04 -17.13 6.62
C SER A 62 -2.91 -16.31 7.26
N GLU A 63 -2.55 -16.61 8.51
CA GLU A 63 -1.40 -15.97 9.15
C GLU A 63 -0.12 -16.14 8.34
N GLN A 64 0.01 -17.25 7.61
CA GLN A 64 1.11 -17.49 6.68
C GLN A 64 1.11 -16.51 5.51
N SER A 65 -0.06 -16.14 4.99
CA SER A 65 -0.21 -15.12 3.94
C SER A 65 0.18 -13.74 4.46
N ILE A 66 -0.21 -13.40 5.69
CA ILE A 66 0.17 -12.13 6.34
C ILE A 66 1.68 -12.07 6.57
N LYS A 67 2.27 -13.14 7.13
CA LYS A 67 3.73 -13.23 7.34
C LYS A 67 4.50 -13.05 6.03
N LYS A 68 4.06 -13.72 4.96
CA LYS A 68 4.67 -13.56 3.62
C LYS A 68 4.53 -12.14 3.07
N GLN A 69 3.44 -11.44 3.37
CA GLN A 69 3.28 -10.03 2.98
C GLN A 69 4.24 -9.13 3.75
N VAL A 70 4.38 -9.33 5.07
CA VAL A 70 5.33 -8.57 5.90
C VAL A 70 6.78 -8.83 5.48
N GLU A 71 7.14 -10.07 5.14
CA GLU A 71 8.48 -10.40 4.63
C GLU A 71 8.79 -9.77 3.28
N ARG A 72 7.76 -9.49 2.48
CA ARG A 72 7.87 -8.84 1.16
C ARG A 72 7.77 -7.33 1.22
N GLN A 73 7.39 -6.77 2.38
CA GLN A 73 7.27 -5.34 2.57
C GLN A 73 8.64 -4.67 2.43
N GLU A 74 8.69 -3.59 1.66
CA GLU A 74 9.89 -2.77 1.51
C GLU A 74 10.29 -2.17 2.86
N SER A 75 11.59 -1.93 3.06
CA SER A 75 12.07 -1.38 4.34
C SER A 75 13.26 -0.46 4.16
N VAL A 76 13.32 0.58 4.97
CA VAL A 76 14.50 1.45 5.09
C VAL A 76 15.23 1.23 6.41
N THR A 77 16.56 1.25 6.33
CA THR A 77 17.44 1.34 7.49
C THR A 77 18.46 2.45 7.28
N PHE A 78 18.96 3.00 8.38
CA PHE A 78 19.79 4.20 8.37
C PHE A 78 21.10 3.92 9.11
N ASP A 79 22.19 4.43 8.57
CA ASP A 79 23.49 4.41 9.22
C ASP A 79 24.22 5.76 9.04
N ASN A 80 25.47 5.83 9.49
CA ASN A 80 26.26 7.06 9.39
C ASN A 80 26.67 7.43 7.95
N ASN A 81 26.54 6.51 7.00
CA ASN A 81 26.97 6.68 5.62
C ASN A 81 25.79 6.96 4.68
N GLY A 82 24.60 6.44 4.98
CA GLY A 82 23.43 6.61 4.13
C GLY A 82 22.16 5.89 4.59
N ILE A 83 21.28 5.68 3.61
CA ILE A 83 20.03 4.95 3.71
C ILE A 83 20.18 3.64 2.93
N SER A 84 19.88 2.52 3.56
CA SER A 84 19.72 1.24 2.88
C SER A 84 18.24 0.97 2.64
N TYR A 85 17.85 0.97 1.38
CA TYR A 85 16.49 0.71 0.94
C TYR A 85 16.39 -0.72 0.39
N LYS A 86 15.71 -1.58 1.14
CA LYS A 86 15.52 -2.98 0.79
C LYS A 86 14.25 -3.13 -0.02
N LEU A 87 14.40 -3.77 -1.19
CA LEU A 87 13.33 -4.10 -2.13
C LEU A 87 13.22 -5.63 -2.24
N PRO A 88 12.46 -6.29 -1.35
CA PRO A 88 12.42 -7.75 -1.29
C PRO A 88 11.88 -8.41 -2.56
N LEU A 89 10.95 -7.76 -3.27
CA LEU A 89 10.42 -8.28 -4.54
C LEU A 89 11.50 -8.44 -5.62
N PHE A 90 12.55 -7.62 -5.55
CA PHE A 90 13.65 -7.59 -6.51
C PHE A 90 14.94 -8.20 -5.95
N ASP A 91 14.92 -8.78 -4.74
CA ASP A 91 16.10 -9.27 -4.03
C ASP A 91 17.27 -8.26 -4.00
N THR A 92 16.93 -6.97 -3.99
CA THR A 92 17.89 -5.87 -4.18
C THR A 92 17.90 -4.96 -2.97
N ILE A 93 19.07 -4.45 -2.62
CA ILE A 93 19.25 -3.37 -1.66
C ILE A 93 19.87 -2.20 -2.41
N GLN A 94 19.24 -1.04 -2.33
CA GLN A 94 19.75 0.23 -2.84
C GLN A 94 20.34 1.03 -1.69
N PHE A 95 21.60 1.45 -1.83
CA PHE A 95 22.29 2.29 -0.87
C PHE A 95 22.33 3.73 -1.38
N ILE A 96 21.72 4.62 -0.61
CA ILE A 96 21.64 6.06 -0.86
C ILE A 96 22.61 6.75 0.11
N GLY A 97 23.78 7.15 -0.37
CA GLY A 97 24.74 7.86 0.48
C GLY A 97 24.24 9.25 0.85
N TRP A 98 24.43 9.69 2.10
CA TRP A 98 24.00 11.03 2.52
C TRP A 98 24.58 12.15 1.63
N ARG A 99 25.81 11.95 1.14
CA ARG A 99 26.53 12.89 0.27
C ARG A 99 26.07 12.87 -1.19
N THR A 100 25.38 11.81 -1.62
CA THR A 100 24.90 11.70 -3.01
C THR A 100 23.53 12.33 -3.20
N ILE A 101 22.82 12.63 -2.09
CA ILE A 101 21.53 13.29 -2.11
C ILE A 101 21.68 14.74 -2.58
N GLU A 102 21.07 15.05 -3.71
CA GLU A 102 20.97 16.41 -4.25
C GLU A 102 19.72 17.09 -3.72
N THR A 103 18.56 16.45 -3.87
CA THR A 103 17.26 17.02 -3.53
C THR A 103 16.35 15.94 -2.93
N ILE A 104 15.54 16.31 -1.96
CA ILE A 104 14.48 15.47 -1.41
C ILE A 104 13.17 16.24 -1.50
N ILE A 105 12.17 15.59 -2.10
CA ILE A 105 10.80 16.11 -2.17
C ILE A 105 9.89 15.14 -1.43
N TYR A 106 9.04 15.67 -0.55
CA TYR A 106 7.94 14.93 0.03
C TYR A 106 6.66 15.28 -0.72
N THR A 107 5.88 14.27 -1.06
CA THR A 107 4.58 14.47 -1.71
C THR A 107 3.49 13.74 -0.97
N ASP A 108 2.37 14.43 -0.74
CA ASP A 108 1.16 13.90 -0.12
C ASP A 108 -0.05 14.26 -1.02
N TYR A 109 -0.47 13.28 -1.83
CA TYR A 109 -1.57 13.42 -2.78
C TYR A 109 -2.88 12.89 -2.18
N ASP A 110 -4.01 13.36 -2.73
CA ASP A 110 -5.35 13.06 -2.24
C ASP A 110 -6.00 11.83 -2.92
N SER A 111 -5.33 11.25 -3.93
CA SER A 111 -5.75 10.01 -4.62
C SER A 111 -5.31 8.77 -3.85
N ASP A 112 -5.61 7.57 -4.38
CA ASP A 112 -5.06 6.27 -3.96
C ASP A 112 -3.50 6.21 -3.94
N ASP A 113 -2.83 7.34 -4.18
CA ASP A 113 -1.39 7.49 -4.10
C ASP A 113 -0.96 7.83 -2.67
N ASN A 114 -0.32 6.83 -2.07
CA ASN A 114 0.41 6.91 -0.81
C ASN A 114 1.36 8.12 -0.74
N SER A 115 1.52 8.68 0.46
CA SER A 115 2.53 9.69 0.71
C SER A 115 3.93 9.11 0.47
N GLN A 116 4.85 9.92 -0.04
CA GLN A 116 6.15 9.41 -0.50
C GLN A 116 7.27 10.45 -0.41
N PHE A 117 8.49 9.96 -0.19
CA PHE A 117 9.72 10.71 -0.35
C PHE A 117 10.37 10.36 -1.69
N ILE A 118 10.74 11.39 -2.45
CA ILE A 118 11.46 11.26 -3.70
C ILE A 118 12.85 11.83 -3.53
N PHE A 119 13.86 10.97 -3.67
CA PHE A 119 15.27 11.29 -3.56
C PHE A 119 15.87 11.46 -4.95
N TYR A 120 16.43 12.64 -5.22
CA TYR A 120 17.25 12.92 -6.39
C TYR A 120 18.71 12.87 -6.00
N LEU A 121 19.48 12.10 -6.76
CA LEU A 121 20.86 11.79 -6.46
C LEU A 121 21.79 12.35 -7.56
N THR A 122 22.98 12.78 -7.16
CA THR A 122 24.02 13.21 -8.10
C THR A 122 24.56 12.04 -8.92
N GLU A 123 24.56 10.84 -8.33
CA GLU A 123 24.96 9.57 -8.93
C GLU A 123 23.98 8.44 -8.57
N PRO A 124 23.89 7.37 -9.38
CA PRO A 124 23.01 6.24 -9.07
C PRO A 124 23.32 5.62 -7.71
N PRO A 125 22.32 5.06 -6.98
CA PRO A 125 22.56 4.42 -5.70
C PRO A 125 23.46 3.20 -5.86
N GLY A 126 24.25 2.89 -4.83
CA GLY A 126 24.93 1.60 -4.75
C GLY A 126 23.91 0.47 -4.77
N GLN A 127 24.15 -0.60 -5.52
CA GLN A 127 23.23 -1.73 -5.58
C GLN A 127 23.92 -3.02 -5.19
N SER A 128 23.32 -3.74 -4.25
CA SER A 128 23.70 -5.11 -3.93
C SER A 128 22.49 -6.03 -4.17
N ILE A 129 22.75 -7.15 -4.83
CA ILE A 129 21.77 -8.22 -5.06
C ILE A 129 22.06 -9.29 -3.99
N GLN A 130 21.01 -9.87 -3.39
CA GLN A 130 21.19 -10.98 -2.47
C GLN A 130 21.88 -12.18 -3.14
N GLU A 131 22.61 -12.98 -2.36
CA GLU A 131 23.45 -14.08 -2.85
C GLU A 131 22.68 -15.15 -3.65
N ASN A 132 21.37 -15.33 -3.39
CA ASN A 132 20.50 -16.28 -4.10
C ASN A 132 19.22 -15.59 -4.58
N PRO A 133 19.28 -14.76 -5.65
CA PRO A 133 18.10 -14.07 -6.14
C PRO A 133 17.13 -15.07 -6.77
N TRP A 134 15.83 -14.79 -6.64
CA TRP A 134 14.79 -15.60 -7.24
C TRP A 134 14.94 -15.63 -8.77
N PHE A 135 14.57 -16.76 -9.39
CA PHE A 135 14.94 -17.05 -10.78
C PHE A 135 14.45 -16.01 -11.80
N LEU A 136 13.32 -15.32 -11.56
CA LEU A 136 12.86 -14.25 -12.45
C LEU A 136 13.75 -12.99 -12.37
N ASN A 137 14.33 -12.70 -11.21
CA ASN A 137 15.27 -11.58 -11.03
C ASN A 137 16.61 -11.85 -11.76
N ARG A 138 16.93 -13.13 -12.04
CA ARG A 138 18.07 -13.54 -12.86
C ARG A 138 17.83 -13.34 -14.36
N LEU A 139 16.57 -13.45 -14.82
CA LEU A 139 16.20 -13.33 -16.24
C LEU A 139 15.94 -11.88 -16.66
N PHE A 140 15.56 -11.02 -15.72
CA PHE A 140 15.34 -9.59 -15.95
C PHE A 140 16.14 -8.78 -14.91
N PRO A 141 17.45 -8.57 -15.10
CA PRO A 141 18.20 -7.65 -14.25
C PRO A 141 17.61 -6.25 -14.43
N PHE A 142 16.74 -5.85 -13.51
CA PHE A 142 15.90 -4.66 -13.64
C PHE A 142 16.72 -3.37 -13.90
N GLY A 143 16.13 -2.45 -14.67
CA GLY A 143 16.70 -1.18 -15.13
C GLY A 143 16.87 -0.09 -14.05
N PHE A 144 17.19 -0.47 -12.82
CA PHE A 144 17.42 0.47 -11.71
C PHE A 144 18.88 0.97 -11.64
N ARG A 145 19.83 0.30 -12.30
CA ARG A 145 21.27 0.59 -12.15
C ARG A 145 21.69 2.02 -12.47
N ASN A 146 20.97 2.69 -13.36
CA ASN A 146 21.32 4.04 -13.82
C ASN A 146 20.33 5.11 -13.34
N ARG A 147 19.33 4.75 -12.53
CA ARG A 147 18.36 5.72 -12.03
C ARG A 147 18.96 6.53 -10.89
N ARG A 148 18.90 7.84 -11.03
CA ARG A 148 19.28 8.82 -10.00
C ARG A 148 18.09 9.29 -9.17
N GLU A 149 16.94 8.66 -9.37
CA GLU A 149 15.69 8.97 -8.69
C GLU A 149 15.21 7.72 -7.96
N ILE A 150 14.94 7.88 -6.67
CA ILE A 150 14.43 6.80 -5.81
C ILE A 150 13.21 7.31 -5.08
N THR A 151 12.12 6.58 -5.18
CA THR A 151 10.87 6.87 -4.48
C THR A 151 10.67 5.86 -3.38
N ILE A 152 10.43 6.34 -2.17
CA ILE A 152 10.09 5.55 -0.99
C ILE A 152 8.69 5.97 -0.56
N LYS A 153 7.76 5.02 -0.51
CA LYS A 153 6.34 5.24 -0.19
C LYS A 153 6.04 4.94 1.28
N ASP A 154 4.91 5.42 1.79
CA ASP A 154 4.52 5.29 3.19
C ASP A 154 4.21 3.87 3.67
N ASP A 155 3.95 2.95 2.75
CA ASP A 155 3.83 1.52 3.03
C ASP A 155 5.19 0.85 3.30
N CYS A 156 6.30 1.58 3.12
CA CYS A 156 7.63 1.14 3.48
C CYS A 156 7.80 1.06 5.01
N LYS A 157 8.33 -0.06 5.49
CA LYS A 157 8.67 -0.21 6.90
C LYS A 157 9.75 0.82 7.30
N ASN A 158 9.50 1.49 8.43
CA ASN A 158 10.31 2.59 8.98
C ASN A 158 10.23 3.91 8.18
N PHE A 159 9.24 4.08 7.31
CA PHE A 159 9.01 5.33 6.59
C PHE A 159 8.94 6.55 7.52
N HIS A 160 8.23 6.44 8.65
CA HIS A 160 8.08 7.52 9.63
C HIS A 160 9.39 7.95 10.31
N GLU A 161 10.47 7.16 10.21
CA GLU A 161 11.77 7.51 10.76
C GLU A 161 12.57 8.42 9.80
N ILE A 162 12.20 8.49 8.52
CA ILE A 162 12.91 9.26 7.48
C ILE A 162 13.10 10.72 7.91
N PRO A 163 12.07 11.50 8.30
CA PRO A 163 12.25 12.92 8.65
C PRO A 163 13.29 13.14 9.75
N GLY A 164 13.26 12.29 10.79
CA GLY A 164 14.21 12.37 11.90
C GLY A 164 15.65 12.12 11.46
N MET A 165 15.84 11.15 10.55
CA MET A 165 17.17 10.83 10.02
C MET A 165 17.67 11.89 9.04
N LEU A 166 16.80 12.48 8.22
CA LEU A 166 17.16 13.60 7.36
C LEU A 166 17.65 14.80 8.18
N ASN A 167 16.91 15.17 9.23
CA ASN A 167 17.31 16.26 10.13
C ASN A 167 18.65 16.00 10.85
N LYS A 168 18.99 14.73 11.08
CA LYS A 168 20.23 14.33 11.76
C LYS A 168 21.46 14.41 10.84
N TYR A 169 21.32 13.99 9.57
CA TYR A 169 22.46 13.80 8.67
C TYR A 169 22.59 14.87 7.58
N LEU A 170 21.54 15.63 7.29
CA LEU A 170 21.54 16.71 6.30
C LEU A 170 21.46 18.08 6.99
N VAL A 171 22.20 19.05 6.47
CA VAL A 171 22.21 20.42 7.00
C VAL A 171 21.11 21.22 6.28
N LYS A 172 20.31 22.00 7.03
CA LYS A 172 19.21 22.84 6.51
C LYS A 172 18.07 22.06 5.84
N THR A 173 17.57 21.05 6.52
CA THR A 173 16.31 20.40 6.13
C THR A 173 15.11 21.26 6.53
N ASN A 174 14.08 21.27 5.71
CA ASN A 174 12.77 21.77 6.08
C ASN A 174 12.04 20.64 6.82
N PRO A 175 11.69 20.82 8.11
CA PRO A 175 11.05 19.78 8.88
C PRO A 175 9.67 19.45 8.30
N ILE A 176 9.34 18.16 8.28
CA ILE A 176 8.02 17.67 7.90
C ILE A 176 7.43 16.97 9.10
N ASP A 177 6.26 17.44 9.51
CA ASP A 177 5.39 16.69 10.40
C ASP A 177 4.53 15.74 9.55
N LEU A 178 4.73 14.44 9.71
CA LEU A 178 3.95 13.38 9.06
C LEU A 178 2.61 13.10 9.77
N THR A 179 2.42 13.65 10.97
CA THR A 179 1.18 13.52 11.75
C THR A 179 0.21 14.67 11.50
N GLU A 180 0.71 15.78 10.98
CA GLU A 180 -0.10 16.92 10.60
C GLU A 180 -0.88 16.62 9.32
N ASP A 181 -2.20 16.64 9.42
CA ASP A 181 -3.10 16.47 8.29
C ASP A 181 -3.34 17.83 7.63
N TYR A 182 -2.44 18.21 6.71
CA TYR A 182 -2.48 19.50 5.99
C TYR A 182 -3.75 19.68 5.14
N LYS A 183 -4.52 18.62 4.95
CA LYS A 183 -5.81 18.61 4.26
C LYS A 183 -6.92 19.15 5.16
N ARG A 184 -6.72 19.21 6.48
CA ARG A 184 -7.64 19.88 7.40
C ARG A 184 -7.53 21.38 7.23
N GLY A 185 -8.62 22.00 6.78
CA GLY A 185 -8.75 23.45 6.74
C GLY A 185 -9.32 23.97 8.06
N THR A 186 -10.61 24.31 8.04
CA THR A 186 -11.28 24.88 9.21
C THR A 186 -12.01 23.80 9.99
N LEU A 187 -11.79 23.73 11.31
CA LEU A 187 -12.58 22.89 12.20
C LEU A 187 -14.03 23.40 12.20
N LEU A 188 -14.97 22.56 11.77
CA LEU A 188 -16.40 22.88 11.73
C LEU A 188 -17.07 22.52 13.06
N SER A 189 -16.67 21.40 13.66
CA SER A 189 -17.23 20.91 14.92
C SER A 189 -16.26 19.95 15.59
N SER A 190 -16.23 19.95 16.92
CA SER A 190 -15.50 18.97 17.72
C SER A 190 -16.41 18.50 18.86
N GLU A 191 -16.58 17.19 18.97
CA GLU A 191 -17.37 16.56 20.02
C GLU A 191 -16.50 15.61 20.83
N THR A 192 -16.33 15.88 22.11
CA THR A 192 -15.59 15.02 23.03
C THR A 192 -16.57 14.19 23.86
N LYS A 193 -16.50 12.86 23.70
CA LYS A 193 -17.28 11.90 24.49
C LYS A 193 -16.36 11.23 25.49
N ILE A 194 -16.68 11.39 26.77
CA ILE A 194 -16.02 10.67 27.86
C ILE A 194 -16.88 9.45 28.20
N LYS A 195 -16.35 8.25 27.99
CA LYS A 195 -16.97 6.98 28.41
C LYS A 195 -16.01 6.26 29.34
N GLY A 196 -16.23 6.39 30.64
CA GLY A 196 -15.38 5.78 31.67
C GLY A 196 -13.96 6.33 31.62
N ASP A 197 -13.00 5.46 31.36
CA ASP A 197 -11.56 5.71 31.22
C ASP A 197 -11.14 6.16 29.81
N ARG A 198 -12.08 6.19 28.84
CA ARG A 198 -11.79 6.55 27.45
C ARG A 198 -12.34 7.93 27.10
N ILE A 199 -11.44 8.80 26.66
CA ILE A 199 -11.76 10.09 26.04
C ILE A 199 -11.69 9.87 24.53
N LYS A 200 -12.80 10.12 23.83
CA LYS A 200 -12.83 10.10 22.37
C LYS A 200 -13.25 11.49 21.87
N THR A 201 -12.41 12.11 21.05
CA THR A 201 -12.73 13.37 20.36
C THR A 201 -13.03 13.05 18.91
N GLU A 202 -14.21 13.44 18.43
CA GLU A 202 -14.60 13.36 17.02
C GLU A 202 -14.62 14.77 16.45
N GLU A 203 -13.81 15.02 15.42
CA GLU A 203 -13.67 16.33 14.80
C GLU A 203 -14.14 16.29 13.35
N LEU A 204 -14.97 17.25 12.98
CA LEU A 204 -15.41 17.48 11.62
C LEU A 204 -14.65 18.67 11.05
N TRP A 205 -13.88 18.45 10.00
CA TRP A 205 -13.06 19.46 9.34
C TRP A 205 -13.59 19.78 7.95
N LYS A 206 -13.56 21.06 7.57
CA LYS A 206 -13.69 21.48 6.18
C LYS A 206 -12.36 21.22 5.47
N PRO A 207 -12.34 20.61 4.29
CA PRO A 207 -11.10 20.36 3.57
C PRO A 207 -10.43 21.67 3.14
N ASN A 208 -9.11 21.69 3.26
CA ASN A 208 -8.24 22.68 2.64
C ASN A 208 -7.98 22.25 1.20
N HIS A 209 -8.34 23.05 0.21
CA HIS A 209 -8.07 22.75 -1.20
C HIS A 209 -6.81 23.45 -1.74
N THR A 210 -6.18 24.30 -0.92
CA THR A 210 -5.03 25.13 -1.29
C THR A 210 -3.75 24.69 -0.57
N TYR A 211 -3.72 23.49 0.02
CA TYR A 211 -2.54 22.98 0.69
C TYR A 211 -1.44 22.62 -0.31
N GLU A 212 -0.19 22.82 0.10
CA GLU A 212 0.97 22.41 -0.68
C GLU A 212 1.13 20.89 -0.62
N ARG A 213 0.85 20.23 -1.75
CA ARG A 213 0.97 18.77 -1.92
C ARG A 213 2.42 18.30 -1.99
N GLU A 214 3.32 19.19 -2.38
CA GLU A 214 4.73 18.89 -2.62
C GLU A 214 5.58 19.85 -1.80
N LYS A 215 6.49 19.30 -1.00
CA LYS A 215 7.39 20.07 -0.13
C LYS A 215 8.83 19.69 -0.42
N VAL A 216 9.67 20.70 -0.64
CA VAL A 216 11.12 20.49 -0.74
C VAL A 216 11.66 20.31 0.67
N VAL A 217 12.08 19.10 1.00
CA VAL A 217 12.62 18.73 2.32
C VAL A 217 14.08 19.15 2.42
N TYR A 218 14.80 19.00 1.32
CA TYR A 218 16.22 19.29 1.23
C TYR A 218 16.59 19.61 -0.22
N ASP A 219 17.47 20.58 -0.41
CA ASP A 219 18.12 20.85 -1.70
C ASP A 219 19.53 21.38 -1.45
N SER A 220 20.53 20.70 -2.01
CA SER A 220 21.95 21.04 -1.83
C SER A 220 22.31 22.41 -2.43
N TYR A 221 21.52 22.88 -3.41
CA TYR A 221 21.69 24.16 -4.09
C TYR A 221 20.72 25.25 -3.60
N ASN A 222 19.92 24.97 -2.56
CA ASN A 222 18.91 25.88 -2.01
C ASN A 222 17.93 26.44 -3.06
N ARG A 223 17.56 25.62 -4.05
CA ARG A 223 16.60 25.94 -5.10
C ARG A 223 15.17 25.83 -4.57
N SER A 224 14.30 26.69 -5.09
CA SER A 224 12.85 26.57 -4.88
C SER A 224 12.26 25.40 -5.67
N PHE A 225 11.08 24.94 -5.26
CA PHE A 225 10.34 23.89 -5.97
C PHE A 225 10.16 24.17 -7.48
N GLN A 226 9.84 25.43 -7.83
CA GLN A 226 9.66 25.84 -9.23
C GLN A 226 10.94 25.71 -10.05
N GLN A 227 12.09 26.06 -9.46
CA GLN A 227 13.41 25.95 -10.11
C GLN A 227 13.81 24.49 -10.31
N ILE A 228 13.54 23.63 -9.32
CA ILE A 228 13.78 22.18 -9.42
C ILE A 228 12.94 21.59 -10.56
N LYS A 229 11.66 21.97 -10.64
CA LYS A 229 10.75 21.50 -11.70
C LYS A 229 11.19 21.96 -13.09
N GLN A 230 11.64 23.21 -13.23
CA GLN A 230 12.15 23.73 -14.51
C GLN A 230 13.41 23.01 -14.97
N ALA A 231 14.39 22.83 -14.08
CA ALA A 231 15.65 22.14 -14.40
C ALA A 231 15.42 20.70 -14.91
N ARG A 232 14.36 20.04 -14.43
CA ARG A 232 14.02 18.66 -14.83
C ARG A 232 13.29 18.56 -16.16
N ASN A 233 12.57 19.60 -16.59
CA ASN A 233 11.88 19.57 -17.90
C ASN A 233 12.84 19.86 -19.08
N THR A 234 14.06 20.31 -18.79
CA THR A 234 15.07 20.68 -19.78
C THR A 234 16.19 19.64 -19.99
N GLY A 235 16.19 18.53 -19.24
CA GLY A 235 17.18 17.45 -19.33
C GLY A 235 16.56 16.15 -19.82
#